data_AF-A0A380FFF5-F1
#
_entry.id   AF-A0A380FFF5-F1
#
_cell.length_a   1.000
_cell.length_b   1.000
_cell.length_c   1.000
_cell.angle_alpha   90.00
_cell.angle_beta   90.00
_cell.angle_gamma   90.00
#
_symmetry.space_group_name_H-M   'P 1'
#
loop_
_entity.id
_entity.type
_entity.pdbx_description
1 polymer ?
#
loop_
_entity_poly.entity_id
_entity_poly.type
_entity_poly.pdbx_seq_one_letter_code
_entity_poly.pdbx_strand_id
1 'polypeptide(L)'
;MNINTVEGVDRALFDELIAVRKKLSEDLDIAPVSIFSDYTLEEFAKRKPESKQDMISIDGVGSYKLKHYCPMFLETIQSYKAQI
;
A
#
# COMPACT_ATOMS: atom_id res chain seq x y z
N MET A 1 21.21 -11.62 8.58
CA MET A 1 20.80 -10.27 9.05
C MET A 1 20.45 -9.47 7.81
N ASN A 2 19.16 -9.29 7.53
CA ASN A 2 18.73 -8.59 6.31
C ASN A 2 18.61 -7.11 6.62
N ILE A 3 19.61 -6.35 6.17
CA ILE A 3 19.66 -4.89 6.24
C ILE A 3 18.72 -4.29 5.18
N ASN A 4 17.42 -4.27 5.46
CA ASN A 4 16.42 -3.63 4.58
C ASN A 4 16.04 -2.25 5.13
N THR A 5 17.00 -1.32 5.22
CA THR A 5 16.74 0.03 5.71
C THR A 5 17.17 1.08 4.70
N VAL A 6 16.22 1.51 3.88
CA VAL A 6 16.04 2.95 3.68
C VAL A 6 15.21 3.37 4.89
N GLU A 7 15.78 4.18 5.78
CA GLU A 7 15.29 4.42 7.15
C GLU A 7 13.75 4.47 7.27
N GLY A 8 13.18 3.46 7.95
CA GLY A 8 11.76 3.40 8.32
C GLY A 8 10.82 2.67 7.36
N VAL A 9 11.23 2.34 6.13
CA VAL A 9 10.36 1.60 5.18
C VAL A 9 10.56 0.09 5.33
N ASP A 10 9.47 -0.62 5.64
CA ASP A 10 9.46 -2.08 5.57
C ASP A 10 9.46 -2.53 4.10
N ARG A 11 10.63 -2.96 3.61
CA ARG A 11 10.81 -3.30 2.19
C ARG A 11 9.98 -4.51 1.76
N ALA A 12 9.80 -5.49 2.64
CA ALA A 12 9.02 -6.68 2.31
C ALA A 12 7.55 -6.32 2.10
N LEU A 13 6.98 -5.53 3.02
CA LEU A 13 5.62 -5.01 2.85
C LEU A 13 5.50 -4.11 1.61
N PHE A 14 6.48 -3.26 1.34
CA PHE A 14 6.47 -2.42 0.15
C PHE A 14 6.40 -3.24 -1.16
N ASP A 15 7.18 -4.31 -1.26
CA ASP A 15 7.17 -5.19 -2.43
C ASP A 15 5.82 -5.93 -2.58
N GLU A 16 5.17 -6.32 -1.48
CA GLU A 16 3.80 -6.86 -1.50
C GLU A 16 2.77 -5.84 -1.99
N LEU A 17 2.85 -4.59 -1.51
CA LEU A 17 1.97 -3.51 -1.95
C LEU A 17 2.15 -3.19 -3.44
N ILE A 18 3.38 -3.29 -3.97
CA ILE A 18 3.63 -3.19 -5.42
C ILE A 18 2.90 -4.31 -6.18
N ALA A 19 2.92 -5.54 -5.68
CA ALA A 19 2.25 -6.66 -6.32
C ALA A 19 0.72 -6.45 -6.36
N VAL A 20 0.13 -5.99 -5.25
CA VAL A 20 -1.30 -5.63 -5.18
C VAL A 20 -1.65 -4.53 -6.18
N ARG A 21 -0.83 -3.48 -6.23
CA ARG A 21 -1.00 -2.37 -7.19
C ARG A 21 -0.97 -2.86 -8.63
N LYS A 22 0.00 -3.71 -8.97
CA LYS A 22 0.14 -4.27 -10.31
C LYS A 22 -1.10 -5.09 -10.69
N LYS A 23 -1.50 -6.04 -9.84
CA LYS A 23 -2.70 -6.86 -10.07
C LYS A 23 -3.94 -6.00 -10.31
N LEU A 24 -4.19 -5.02 -9.44
CA LEU A 24 -5.35 -4.15 -9.58
C LEU A 24 -5.32 -3.31 -10.87
N SER A 25 -4.13 -2.86 -11.27
CA SER A 25 -3.98 -2.09 -12.50
C SER A 25 -4.20 -2.93 -13.76
N GLU A 26 -3.82 -4.21 -13.73
CA GLU A 26 -4.10 -5.19 -14.79
C GLU A 26 -5.61 -5.46 -14.87
N ASP A 27 -6.28 -5.69 -13.74
CA ASP A 27 -7.73 -5.94 -13.66
C ASP A 27 -8.56 -4.75 -14.19
N LEU A 28 -8.04 -3.53 -14.06
CA LEU A 28 -8.70 -2.29 -14.47
C LEU A 28 -8.23 -1.75 -15.82
N ASP A 29 -7.26 -2.41 -16.47
CA ASP A 29 -6.62 -1.96 -17.72
C ASP A 29 -6.11 -0.50 -17.66
N ILE A 30 -5.41 -0.15 -16.57
CA ILE A 30 -4.82 1.18 -16.36
C ILE A 30 -3.37 1.08 -15.91
N ALA A 31 -2.64 2.20 -15.97
CA ALA A 31 -1.27 2.25 -15.48
C ALA A 31 -1.19 2.01 -13.95
N PRO A 32 -0.21 1.24 -13.43
CA PRO A 32 -0.05 0.96 -12.00
C PRO A 32 -0.02 2.22 -11.13
N VAL A 33 0.73 3.24 -11.56
CA VAL A 33 0.90 4.50 -10.83
C VAL A 33 -0.41 5.31 -10.71
N SER A 34 -1.41 5.04 -11.54
CA SER A 34 -2.75 5.65 -11.43
C SER A 34 -3.52 5.17 -10.19
N ILE A 35 -3.20 3.96 -9.70
CA ILE A 35 -3.75 3.43 -8.44
C ILE A 35 -3.15 4.19 -7.26
N PHE A 36 -1.84 4.07 -7.06
CA PHE A 36 -1.07 4.79 -6.03
C PHE A 36 0.35 5.06 -6.54
N SER A 37 0.89 6.23 -6.20
CA SER A 37 2.30 6.54 -6.45
C SER A 37 3.19 5.70 -5.54
N ASP A 38 4.47 5.60 -5.89
CA ASP A 38 5.45 4.92 -5.04
C ASP A 38 5.52 5.57 -3.65
N TYR A 39 5.44 6.90 -3.58
CA TYR A 39 5.36 7.64 -2.33
C TYR A 39 4.21 7.17 -1.41
N THR A 40 2.99 7.02 -1.95
CA THR A 40 1.87 6.54 -1.13
C THR A 40 2.07 5.09 -0.65
N LEU A 41 2.66 4.23 -1.49
CA LEU A 41 2.99 2.86 -1.09
C LEU A 41 4.08 2.81 -0.02
N GLU A 42 5.09 3.67 -0.11
CA GLU A 42 6.12 3.82 0.93
C GLU A 42 5.49 4.28 2.25
N GLU A 43 4.59 5.25 2.23
CA GLU A 43 3.89 5.70 3.44
C GLU A 43 3.01 4.60 4.03
N PHE A 44 2.35 3.77 3.22
CA PHE A 44 1.64 2.57 3.70
C PHE A 44 2.61 1.57 4.35
N ALA A 45 3.77 1.32 3.73
CA ALA A 45 4.76 0.39 4.28
C ALA A 45 5.40 0.89 5.58
N LYS A 46 5.62 2.21 5.72
CA LYS A 46 6.13 2.86 6.94
C LYS A 46 5.10 2.87 8.06
N ARG A 47 3.88 3.35 7.76
CA ARG A 47 2.85 3.65 8.78
C ARG A 47 1.95 2.45 9.10
N LYS A 48 1.85 1.47 8.19
CA LYS A 48 1.04 0.26 8.32
C LYS A 48 -0.39 0.56 8.81
N PRO A 49 -1.16 1.40 8.09
CA PRO A 49 -2.50 1.83 8.52
C PRO A 49 -3.42 0.63 8.80
N GLU A 50 -4.23 0.73 9.85
CA GLU A 50 -5.10 -0.35 10.32
C GLU A 50 -6.57 -0.13 9.94
N SER A 51 -6.90 1.07 9.49
CA SER A 51 -8.24 1.43 9.06
C SER A 51 -8.22 2.33 7.81
N LYS A 52 -9.38 2.41 7.13
CA LYS A 52 -9.60 3.41 6.07
C LYS A 52 -9.41 4.85 6.59
N GLN A 53 -9.72 5.10 7.85
CA GLN A 53 -9.55 6.43 8.46
C GLN A 53 -8.07 6.81 8.56
N ASP A 54 -7.20 5.84 8.82
CA ASP A 54 -5.75 6.09 8.83
C ASP A 54 -5.24 6.34 7.40
N MET A 55 -5.77 5.59 6.43
CA MET A 55 -5.38 5.72 5.03
C MET A 55 -5.76 7.08 4.42
N ILE A 56 -6.91 7.67 4.79
CA ILE A 56 -7.31 9.00 4.27
C ILE A 56 -6.36 10.12 4.72
N SER A 57 -5.59 9.89 5.80
CA SER A 57 -4.60 10.85 6.31
C SER A 57 -3.26 10.79 5.56
N ILE A 58 -3.15 9.95 4.54
CA ILE A 58 -1.94 9.76 3.73
C ILE A 58 -2.11 10.48 2.39
N ASP A 59 -1.12 11.29 2.03
CA ASP A 59 -1.15 12.05 0.78
C ASP A 59 -1.24 11.13 -0.44
N GLY A 60 -2.09 11.51 -1.38
CA GLY A 60 -2.41 10.70 -2.56
C GLY A 60 -3.60 9.75 -2.39
N VAL A 61 -4.21 9.68 -1.20
CA VAL A 61 -5.44 8.92 -0.93
C VAL A 61 -6.67 9.83 -0.97
N GLY A 62 -7.30 9.93 -2.15
CA GLY A 62 -8.59 10.60 -2.31
C GLY A 62 -9.78 9.69 -2.00
N SER A 63 -10.98 10.27 -1.89
CA SER A 63 -12.24 9.56 -1.59
C SER A 63 -12.54 8.39 -2.54
N TYR A 64 -12.26 8.55 -3.83
CA TYR A 64 -12.39 7.48 -4.82
C TYR A 64 -11.48 6.29 -4.49
N LYS A 65 -10.18 6.54 -4.31
CA LYS A 65 -9.20 5.50 -3.99
C LYS A 65 -9.49 4.85 -2.63
N LEU A 66 -9.97 5.63 -1.66
CA LEU A 66 -10.40 5.14 -0.35
C LEU A 66 -11.53 4.11 -0.46
N LYS A 67 -12.48 4.34 -1.37
CA LYS A 67 -13.61 3.43 -1.57
C LYS A 67 -13.21 2.20 -2.39
N HIS A 68 -12.45 2.41 -3.47
CA HIS A 68 -12.25 1.39 -4.50
C HIS A 68 -10.95 0.60 -4.35
N TYR A 69 -9.87 1.21 -3.86
CA TYR A 69 -8.53 0.60 -3.87
C TYR A 69 -8.09 0.24 -2.45
N CYS A 70 -8.25 1.16 -1.49
CA CYS A 70 -7.80 0.99 -0.11
C CYS A 70 -8.23 -0.32 0.57
N PRO A 71 -9.42 -0.90 0.34
CA PRO A 71 -9.78 -2.19 0.95
C PRO A 71 -8.74 -3.30 0.72
N MET A 72 -8.22 -3.45 -0.51
CA MET A 72 -7.26 -4.52 -0.83
C MET A 72 -5.87 -4.26 -0.24
N PHE A 73 -5.44 -3.00 -0.21
CA PHE A 73 -4.18 -2.63 0.42
C PHE A 73 -4.25 -2.80 1.93
N LEU A 74 -5.39 -2.45 2.55
CA LEU A 74 -5.62 -2.64 3.97
C LEU A 74 -5.57 -4.13 4.36
N GLU A 75 -6.24 -4.99 3.59
CA GLU A 75 -6.19 -6.44 3.79
C GLU A 75 -4.77 -6.99 3.69
N THR A 76 -3.99 -6.51 2.71
CA THR A 76 -2.58 -6.91 2.54
C THR A 76 -1.73 -6.50 3.73
N ILE A 77 -1.86 -5.26 4.21
CA ILE A 77 -1.13 -4.75 5.38
C ILE A 77 -1.49 -5.56 6.65
N GLN A 78 -2.78 -5.85 6.85
CA GLN A 78 -3.23 -6.65 7.99
C GLN A 78 -2.73 -8.09 7.92
N SER A 79 -2.78 -8.70 6.74
CA SER A 79 -2.27 -10.06 6.50
C SER A 79 -0.77 -10.14 6.76
N TYR A 80 -0.01 -9.18 6.23
CA TYR A 80 1.43 -9.08 6.48
C TYR A 80 1.71 -9.01 7.98
N LYS A 81 1.04 -8.12 8.72
CA LYS A 81 1.18 -7.99 10.18
C LYS A 81 0.85 -9.26 10.97
N ALA A 82 -0.01 -10.14 10.43
CA ALA A 82 -0.38 -11.39 11.08
C ALA A 82 0.62 -12.54 10.79
N GLN A 83 1.48 -12.38 9.79
CA GLN A 83 2.46 -13.39 9.36
C GLN A 83 3.85 -13.21 9.99
N ILE A 84 4.09 -12.07 10.65
CA ILE A 84 5.31 -11.75 11.42
C ILE A 84 5.02 -11.76 12.91
#